data_AF-A0A8X6MYA9-F1
#
_entry.id   AF-A0A8X6MYA9-F1
#
_cell.length_a   1.000
_cell.length_b   1.000
_cell.length_c   1.000
_cell.angle_alpha   90.00
_cell.angle_beta   90.00
_cell.angle_gamma   90.00
#
_symmetry.space_group_name_H-M   'P 1'
#
loop_
_entity.id
_entity.type
_entity.pdbx_description
1 polymer ?
#
loop_
_entity_poly.entity_id
_entity_poly.type
_entity_poly.pdbx_seq_one_letter_code
_entity_poly.pdbx_strand_id
1 'polypeptide(L)'
;MGKAGGSYKRRRKNTFNYNRRVRRIRKKQLKMSTINCKELKEAWDSSKSYKKNMDSVGLSFDPNQTIDVKGKNKKKAIRMDVVNKLESKLMQLPPKK
;
A
#
# COMPACT_ATOMS: atom_id res chain seq x y z
N MET A 1 4.12 -1.35 63.99
CA MET A 1 4.93 -0.81 62.87
C MET A 1 5.16 -1.91 61.86
N GLY A 2 4.85 -1.69 60.58
CA GLY A 2 5.14 -2.66 59.52
C GLY A 2 4.73 -2.11 58.17
N LYS A 3 5.58 -1.29 57.55
CA LYS A 3 5.35 -0.77 56.20
C LYS A 3 5.62 -1.91 55.21
N ALA A 4 4.58 -2.40 54.53
CA ALA A 4 4.72 -3.25 53.35
C ALA A 4 5.20 -2.40 52.15
N GLY A 5 6.45 -1.95 52.21
CA GLY A 5 7.15 -1.33 51.09
C GLY A 5 7.69 -2.43 50.19
N GLY A 6 6.95 -2.81 49.15
CA GLY A 6 7.44 -3.92 48.34
C GLY A 6 6.66 -4.28 47.09
N SER A 7 5.80 -3.42 46.54
CA SER A 7 5.45 -3.59 45.13
C SER A 7 6.69 -3.18 44.32
N TYR A 8 7.64 -4.11 44.16
CA TYR A 8 8.68 -4.04 43.15
C TYR A 8 7.95 -3.82 41.83
N LYS A 9 7.81 -2.55 41.43
CA LYS A 9 7.38 -2.15 40.11
C LYS A 9 8.40 -2.78 39.18
N ARG A 10 8.13 -4.02 38.74
CA ARG A 10 8.86 -4.68 37.65
C ARG A 10 8.83 -3.65 36.54
N ARG A 11 9.96 -2.96 36.35
CA ARG A 11 10.18 -2.08 35.21
C ARG A 11 9.93 -2.98 34.01
N ARG A 12 8.78 -2.82 33.35
CA ARG A 12 8.47 -3.55 32.12
C ARG A 12 9.68 -3.32 31.22
N LYS A 13 10.38 -4.39 30.85
CA LYS A 13 11.56 -4.29 29.99
C LYS A 13 11.11 -3.48 28.76
N ASN A 14 11.83 -2.42 28.43
CA ASN A 14 11.56 -1.58 27.26
C ASN A 14 11.89 -2.36 25.98
N THR A 15 11.10 -3.40 25.68
CA THR A 15 11.26 -4.19 24.46
C THR A 15 10.46 -3.54 23.34
N PHE A 16 11.14 -3.29 22.23
CA PHE A 16 10.51 -2.73 21.04
C PHE A 16 9.51 -3.74 20.47
N ASN A 17 8.23 -3.38 20.45
CA ASN A 17 7.18 -4.24 19.89
C ASN A 17 7.09 -4.05 18.37
N TYR A 18 7.67 -4.99 17.61
CA TYR A 18 7.63 -5.00 16.14
C TYR A 18 6.20 -4.99 15.58
N ASN A 19 5.27 -5.69 16.25
CA ASN A 19 3.86 -5.77 15.85
C ASN A 19 3.08 -4.47 16.09
N ARG A 20 3.64 -3.50 16.81
CA ARG A 20 2.99 -2.20 17.07
C ARG A 20 2.73 -1.46 15.77
N ARG A 21 3.63 -1.53 14.79
CA ARG A 21 3.45 -0.88 13.46
C ARG A 21 2.29 -1.52 12.70
N VAL A 22 2.26 -2.85 12.61
CA VAL A 22 1.22 -3.60 11.89
C VAL A 22 -0.16 -3.34 12.50
N ARG A 23 -0.28 -3.38 13.84
CA ARG A 23 -1.54 -3.07 14.54
C ARG A 23 -2.02 -1.65 14.27
N ARG A 24 -1.11 -0.65 14.24
CA ARG A 24 -1.48 0.73 13.90
C ARG A 24 -1.98 0.85 12.46
N ILE A 25 -1.31 0.20 11.50
CA ILE A 25 -1.71 0.21 10.09
C ILE A 25 -3.10 -0.41 9.95
N ARG A 26 -3.34 -1.58 10.56
CA ARG A 26 -4.67 -2.22 10.55
C ARG A 26 -5.75 -1.30 11.14
N LYS A 27 -5.48 -0.66 12.28
CA LYS A 27 -6.44 0.30 12.87
C LYS A 27 -6.71 1.50 11.96
N LYS A 28 -5.72 1.99 11.23
CA LYS A 28 -5.91 3.05 10.22
C LYS A 28 -6.77 2.57 9.05
N GLN A 29 -6.57 1.34 8.58
CA GLN A 29 -7.35 0.75 7.48
C GLN A 29 -8.81 0.48 7.86
N LEU A 30 -9.07 0.09 9.11
CA LEU A 30 -10.43 -0.12 9.63
C LEU A 30 -11.14 1.18 10.01
N LYS A 31 -10.39 2.28 10.20
CA LYS A 31 -10.98 3.57 10.52
C LYS A 31 -11.70 4.11 9.29
N MET A 32 -12.98 4.39 9.44
CA MET A 32 -13.78 5.08 8.44
C MET A 32 -13.18 6.46 8.14
N SER A 33 -13.06 6.79 6.86
CA SER A 33 -12.73 8.15 6.41
C SER A 33 -13.92 9.09 6.65
N THR A 34 -13.65 10.39 6.70
CA THR A 34 -14.71 11.41 6.78
C THR A 34 -15.38 11.52 5.42
N ILE A 35 -16.45 10.75 5.22
CA ILE A 35 -17.29 10.79 4.02
C ILE A 35 -18.39 11.83 4.24
N ASN A 36 -18.46 12.83 3.35
CA ASN A 36 -19.44 13.92 3.43
C ASN A 36 -20.82 13.49 2.89
N CYS A 37 -20.85 12.63 1.86
CA CYS A 37 -22.09 12.13 1.28
C CYS A 37 -22.80 11.18 2.25
N LYS A 38 -24.08 11.45 2.54
CA LYS A 38 -24.88 10.66 3.49
C LYS A 38 -25.13 9.25 2.97
N GLU A 39 -25.53 9.12 1.72
CA GLU A 39 -25.86 7.83 1.07
C GLU A 39 -24.66 6.88 1.08
N LEU A 40 -23.47 7.39 0.72
CA LEU A 40 -22.24 6.59 0.76
C LEU A 40 -21.87 6.16 2.18
N LYS A 41 -22.16 7.00 3.18
CA LYS A 41 -21.89 6.70 4.58
C LYS A 41 -22.85 5.63 5.11
N GLU A 42 -24.11 5.66 4.71
CA GLU A 42 -25.13 4.66 5.06
C GLU A 42 -24.85 3.30 4.41
N ALA A 43 -24.39 3.29 3.15
CA ALA A 43 -23.99 2.07 2.46
C ALA A 43 -22.66 1.47 2.95
N TRP A 44 -21.91 2.19 3.80
CA TRP A 44 -20.56 1.79 4.21
C TRP A 44 -20.56 0.75 5.35
N ASP A 45 -20.15 -0.49 5.06
CA ASP A 45 -20.04 -1.56 6.06
C ASP A 45 -18.65 -1.65 6.70
N SER A 46 -18.56 -1.38 8.00
CA SER A 46 -17.28 -1.43 8.75
C SER A 46 -16.66 -2.84 8.88
N SER A 47 -17.41 -3.91 8.62
CA SER A 47 -16.90 -5.29 8.63
C SER A 47 -16.08 -5.62 7.37
N LYS A 48 -16.38 -4.95 6.26
CA LYS A 48 -15.74 -5.16 4.97
C LYS A 48 -14.47 -4.33 4.83
N SER A 49 -13.58 -4.77 3.94
CA SER A 49 -12.39 -3.99 3.59
C SER A 49 -12.77 -2.75 2.77
N TYR A 50 -11.92 -1.72 2.83
CA TYR A 50 -12.12 -0.49 2.07
C TYR A 50 -12.39 -0.73 0.58
N LYS A 51 -11.63 -1.64 -0.04
CA LYS A 51 -11.80 -2.04 -1.44
C LYS A 51 -13.19 -2.63 -1.69
N LYS A 52 -13.62 -3.61 -0.88
CA LYS A 52 -14.94 -4.25 -1.03
C LYS A 52 -16.09 -3.26 -0.85
N ASN A 53 -15.94 -2.28 0.04
CA ASN A 53 -16.95 -1.24 0.22
C ASN A 53 -17.06 -0.35 -1.01
N MET A 54 -15.93 0.12 -1.55
CA MET A 54 -15.93 0.90 -2.79
C MET A 54 -16.58 0.12 -3.94
N ASP A 55 -16.19 -1.15 -4.11
CA ASP A 55 -16.77 -2.02 -5.14
C ASP A 55 -18.29 -2.17 -4.96
N SER A 56 -18.79 -2.30 -3.71
CA SER A 56 -20.22 -2.47 -3.43
C SER A 56 -21.08 -1.24 -3.73
N VAL A 57 -20.50 -0.04 -3.66
CA VAL A 57 -21.18 1.21 -4.03
C VAL A 57 -20.94 1.61 -5.49
N GLY A 58 -20.24 0.77 -6.27
CA GLY A 58 -19.91 1.05 -7.67
C GLY A 58 -18.78 2.05 -7.87
N LEU A 59 -17.93 2.28 -6.86
CA LEU A 59 -16.76 3.14 -6.93
C LEU A 59 -15.50 2.32 -7.21
N SER A 60 -14.57 2.91 -7.96
CA SER A 60 -13.26 2.30 -8.18
C SER A 60 -12.30 2.57 -7.03
N PHE A 61 -11.62 1.52 -6.56
CA PHE A 61 -10.53 1.65 -5.60
C PHE A 61 -9.25 2.24 -6.22
N ASP A 62 -8.93 1.86 -7.46
CA ASP A 62 -7.78 2.38 -8.20
C ASP A 62 -8.24 2.88 -9.57
N PRO A 63 -8.31 4.21 -9.77
CA PRO A 63 -8.79 4.78 -11.00
C PRO A 63 -7.93 4.38 -12.20
N ASN A 64 -6.63 4.12 -12.02
CA ASN A 64 -5.74 3.69 -13.11
C ASN A 64 -5.98 2.25 -13.56
N GLN A 65 -6.65 1.45 -12.72
CA GLN A 65 -7.06 0.09 -13.08
C GLN A 65 -8.40 0.08 -13.81
N THR A 66 -9.32 0.95 -13.41
CA THR A 66 -10.66 1.04 -14.03
C THR A 66 -10.71 1.90 -15.27
N ILE A 67 -9.94 2.99 -15.30
CA ILE A 67 -9.84 3.88 -16.43
C ILE A 67 -8.55 3.50 -17.14
N ASP A 68 -8.62 3.14 -18.41
CA ASP A 68 -7.42 2.90 -19.20
C ASP A 68 -6.75 4.24 -19.54
N VAL A 69 -6.01 4.78 -18.57
CA VAL A 69 -5.20 5.99 -18.74
C VAL A 69 -4.02 5.74 -19.69
N LYS A 70 -3.81 4.50 -20.17
CA LYS A 70 -2.91 4.21 -21.28
C LYS A 70 -3.57 4.64 -22.60
N GLY A 71 -3.89 5.93 -22.70
CA GLY A 71 -4.05 6.57 -24.00
C GLY A 71 -2.80 6.25 -24.82
N LYS A 72 -2.99 5.46 -25.88
CA LYS A 72 -2.34 5.32 -27.21
C LYS A 72 -0.86 5.66 -27.43
N ASN A 73 -0.18 6.33 -26.52
CA ASN A 73 1.20 6.79 -26.59
C ASN A 73 1.97 6.24 -25.39
N LYS A 74 2.16 4.92 -25.34
CA LYS A 74 3.30 4.37 -24.58
C LYS A 74 4.56 4.88 -25.28
N LYS A 75 5.07 6.05 -24.88
CA LYS A 75 6.49 6.34 -25.11
C LYS A 75 7.21 5.19 -24.43
N LYS A 76 7.73 4.25 -25.23
CA LYS A 76 8.63 3.22 -24.70
C LYS A 76 9.66 3.95 -23.86
N ALA A 77 9.92 3.45 -22.65
CA ALA A 77 10.90 4.08 -21.79
C ALA A 77 12.19 4.22 -22.61
N ILE A 78 12.69 5.45 -22.81
CA ILE A 78 13.85 5.75 -23.68
C ILE A 78 15.02 4.80 -23.39
N ARG A 79 15.15 4.37 -22.13
CA ARG A 79 16.13 3.37 -21.66
C ARG A 79 16.01 2.02 -22.37
N MET A 80 14.80 1.48 -22.54
CA MET A 80 14.59 0.18 -23.21
C MET A 80 14.95 0.24 -24.69
N ASP A 81 14.66 1.36 -25.37
CA ASP A 81 15.00 1.51 -26.79
C ASP A 81 16.51 1.63 -27.01
N VAL A 82 17.22 2.33 -26.11
CA VAL A 82 18.69 2.43 -26.13
C VAL A 82 19.34 1.07 -25.89
N VAL A 83 18.86 0.29 -24.92
CA VAL A 83 19.37 -1.07 -24.64
C VAL A 83 19.19 -1.98 -25.85
N ASN A 84 17.98 -2.02 -26.44
CA ASN A 84 17.70 -2.85 -27.62
C ASN A 84 18.60 -2.47 -28.81
N LYS A 85 18.87 -1.16 -29.00
CA LYS A 85 19.76 -0.67 -30.07
C LYS A 85 21.23 -1.07 -29.85
N LEU A 86 21.67 -1.13 -28.60
CA LEU A 86 23.02 -1.58 -28.26
C LEU A 86 23.17 -3.09 -28.45
N GLU A 87 22.18 -3.88 -28.04
CA GLU A 87 22.15 -5.33 -28.21
C GLU A 87 22.13 -5.73 -29.69
N SER A 88 21.28 -5.09 -30.50
CA SER A 88 21.25 -5.34 -31.94
C SER A 88 22.57 -4.98 -32.63
N LYS A 89 23.26 -3.93 -32.16
CA LYS A 89 24.58 -3.54 -32.66
C LYS A 89 25.66 -4.56 -32.27
N LEU A 90 25.58 -5.12 -31.05
CA LEU A 90 26.53 -6.13 -30.58
C LEU A 90 26.41 -7.44 -31.38
N MET A 91 25.18 -7.85 -31.73
CA MET A 91 24.93 -9.05 -32.53
C MET A 91 25.41 -8.95 -33.98
N GLN A 92 25.54 -7.75 -34.52
CA GLN A 92 26.02 -7.52 -35.90
C GLN A 92 27.55 -7.44 -36.00
N LEU A 93 28.27 -7.39 -34.87
CA LEU A 93 29.72 -7.34 -34.89
C LEU A 93 30.30 -8.74 -35.11
N PRO A 94 31.34 -8.87 -35.97
CA PRO A 94 32.03 -10.15 -36.11
C PRO A 94 32.60 -10.58 -34.76
N PRO A 95 32.65 -11.90 -34.46
CA PRO A 95 33.21 -12.39 -33.22
C PRO A 95 34.64 -11.89 -33.11
N LYS A 96 34.97 -11.28 -31.96
CA LYS A 96 36.34 -10.86 -31.67
C LYS A 96 37.24 -12.09 -31.75
N LYS A 97 38.21 -12.05 -32.65
CA LYS A 97 39.26 -13.07 -32.80
C LYS A 97 40.15 -13.10 -31.57
#